data_AF-A0A9D9MU05-F1
#
_entry.id   AF-A0A9D9MU05-F1
#
_cell.length_a   1.000
_cell.length_b   1.000
_cell.length_c   1.000
_cell.angle_alpha   90.00
_cell.angle_beta   90.00
_cell.angle_gamma   90.00
#
_symmetry.space_group_name_H-M   'P 1'
#
loop_
_entity.id
_entity.type
_entity.pdbx_description
1 polymer ?
#
loop_
_entity_poly.entity_id
_entity_poly.type
_entity_poly.pdbx_seq_one_letter_code
_entity_poly.pdbx_strand_id
1 'polypeptide(L)' 'MTKKITGDKNTRKLTKLGGKSIGLTLPIDMVRELGWREKQKVTVKRVRGGVLIKDWKA' A
#
# COMPACT_ATOMS: atom_id res chain seq x y z
N MET A 1 4.75 -11.70 -29.26
CA MET A 1 4.40 -11.87 -27.84
C MET A 1 5.29 -10.95 -27.01
N THR A 2 4.74 -9.83 -26.53
CA THR A 2 5.52 -8.80 -25.82
C THR A 2 5.94 -9.32 -24.45
N LYS A 3 7.25 -9.34 -24.20
CA LYS A 3 7.87 -9.77 -22.95
C LYS A 3 7.26 -8.93 -21.81
N LYS A 4 6.38 -9.54 -21.01
CA LYS A 4 5.81 -8.91 -19.80
C LYS A 4 6.98 -8.70 -18.86
N ILE A 5 7.47 -7.46 -18.77
CA ILE A 5 8.46 -7.09 -17.77
C ILE A 5 7.78 -7.35 -16.43
N THR A 6 8.19 -8.41 -15.74
CA THR A 6 7.79 -8.72 -14.37
C THR A 6 8.48 -7.69 -13.46
N GLY A 7 8.17 -6.41 -13.66
CA GLY A 7 8.61 -5.34 -12.81
C GLY A 7 8.09 -5.63 -11.41
N ASP A 8 8.98 -5.49 -10.45
CA ASP A 8 8.77 -5.81 -9.05
C ASP A 8 7.43 -5.22 -8.55
N LYS A 9 6.39 -6.05 -8.48
CA LYS A 9 4.99 -5.60 -8.30
C LYS A 9 4.78 -4.85 -6.99
N ASN A 10 5.67 -5.08 -6.03
CA ASN A 10 5.61 -4.57 -4.67
C ASN A 10 6.38 -3.25 -4.51
N THR A 11 7.28 -2.92 -5.44
CA THR A 11 8.02 -1.66 -5.40
C THR A 11 7.19 -0.55 -6.05
N ARG A 12 6.74 0.41 -5.23
CA ARG A 12 5.83 1.49 -5.65
C ARG A 12 6.39 2.84 -5.28
N LYS A 13 6.17 3.81 -6.16
CA LYS A 13 6.55 5.21 -5.93
C LYS A 13 5.61 5.84 -4.91
N LEU A 14 6.20 6.63 -4.02
CA LEU A 14 5.47 7.51 -3.13
C LEU A 14 5.01 8.76 -3.89
N THR A 15 3.72 9.06 -3.81
CA THR A 15 3.09 10.16 -4.55
C THR A 15 2.56 11.21 -3.57
N LYS A 16 2.73 12.49 -3.88
CA LYS A 16 2.18 13.58 -3.05
C LYS A 16 0.66 13.62 -3.25
N LEU A 17 -0.11 13.47 -2.17
CA LEU A 17 -1.59 13.53 -2.22
C LEU A 17 -2.13 14.93 -1.87
N GLY A 18 -1.33 15.77 -1.21
CA GLY A 18 -1.71 17.14 -0.84
C GLY A 18 -1.04 17.60 0.45
N GLY A 19 -0.74 18.90 0.56
CA GLY A 19 -0.09 19.49 1.74
C GLY A 19 1.23 18.79 2.10
N LYS A 20 1.28 18.23 3.31
CA LYS A 20 2.43 17.49 3.89
C LYS A 20 2.29 15.96 3.81
N SER A 21 1.27 15.44 3.10
CA SER A 21 0.95 14.01 3.07
C SER A 21 1.43 13.34 1.79
N ILE A 22 1.88 12.09 1.94
CA ILE A 22 2.35 11.22 0.87
C ILE A 22 1.47 9.98 0.87
N GLY A 23 1.04 9.55 -0.32
CA GLY A 23 0.32 8.32 -0.58
C GLY A 23 1.21 7.23 -1.16
N LEU A 24 0.86 5.99 -0.86
CA LEU A 24 1.40 4.78 -1.47
C LEU A 24 0.24 4.00 -2.06
N THR A 25 0.34 3.60 -3.32
CA THR A 25 -0.67 2.73 -3.94
C THR A 25 -0.30 1.28 -3.66
N LEU A 26 -1.21 0.53 -3.02
CA LEU A 26 -1.04 -0.89 -2.79
C LEU A 26 -1.50 -1.70 -4.02
N PRO A 27 -0.80 -2.78 -4.38
CA PRO A 27 -1.27 -3.70 -5.40
C PRO A 27 -2.65 -4.26 -5.04
N ILE A 28 -3.55 -4.36 -6.03
CA ILE A 28 -4.93 -4.80 -5.80
C ILE A 28 -5.01 -6.23 -5.25
N ASP A 29 -4.08 -7.10 -5.64
CA ASP A 29 -4.01 -8.49 -5.16
C ASP A 29 -3.82 -8.53 -3.64
N MET A 30 -2.89 -7.70 -3.11
CA MET A 30 -2.64 -7.57 -1.67
C MET A 30 -3.85 -7.00 -0.92
N VAL A 31 -4.53 -6.00 -1.49
CA VAL A 31 -5.74 -5.41 -0.88
C VAL A 31 -6.85 -6.46 -0.76
N ARG A 32 -7.00 -7.31 -1.79
CA ARG A 32 -7.99 -8.39 -1.81
C ARG A 32 -7.66 -9.51 -0.82
N GLU A 33 -6.40 -9.93 -0.75
CA GLU A 33 -5.93 -10.93 0.22
C GLU A 33 -6.13 -10.49 1.67
N LEU A 34 -5.93 -9.20 1.95
CA LEU A 34 -6.20 -8.60 3.25
C LEU A 34 -7.70 -8.36 3.51
N GLY A 35 -8.56 -8.54 2.50
CA GLY A 35 -10.00 -8.28 2.62
C GLY A 35 -10.35 -6.80 2.82
N TRP A 36 -9.43 -5.88 2.52
CA TRP A 36 -9.63 -4.45 2.72
C TRP A 36 -10.61 -3.87 1.71
N ARG A 37 -11.46 -2.96 2.20
CA ARG A 37 -12.47 -2.29 1.39
C ARG A 37 -12.16 -0.80 1.26
N GLU A 38 -12.77 -0.18 0.25
CA GLU A 38 -12.70 1.26 0.07
C GLU A 38 -13.16 1.99 1.35
N LYS A 39 -12.47 3.09 1.71
CA LYS A 39 -12.77 3.94 2.88
C LYS A 39 -12.66 3.24 4.25
N GLN A 40 -12.12 2.03 4.32
CA GLN A 40 -11.82 1.36 5.59
C GLN A 40 -10.72 2.09 6.36
N LYS A 41 -10.82 2.09 7.69
CA LYS A 41 -9.80 2.64 8.58
C LYS A 41 -8.69 1.60 8.82
N VAL A 42 -7.44 2.07 8.74
CA VAL A 42 -6.25 1.27 9.04
C VAL A 42 -5.35 2.06 10.00
N THR A 43 -4.57 1.36 10.81
CA THR A 43 -3.55 1.92 11.68
C THR A 43 -2.19 1.82 11.00
N VAL A 44 -1.47 2.94 10.92
CA VAL A 44 -0.08 2.99 10.43
C VAL A 44 0.86 3.12 11.62
N LYS A 45 1.79 2.19 11.77
CA LYS A 45 2.82 2.19 12.84
C LYS A 45 4.21 2.28 12.22
N ARG A 46 5.09 3.10 12.81
CA ARG A 46 6.51 3.13 12.43
C ARG A 46 7.22 1.89 12.97
N VAL A 47 8.01 1.24 12.12
CA VAL A 47 8.88 0.12 12.50
C VAL A 47 10.29 0.38 11.96
N ARG A 48 11.30 -0.37 12.44
CA ARG A 48 12.67 -0.25 11.92
C ARG A 48 12.65 -0.54 10.42
N GLY A 49 13.13 0.42 9.62
CA GLY A 49 13.21 0.29 8.16
C GLY A 49 11.91 0.53 7.39
N GLY A 50 10.78 0.86 8.03
CA GLY A 50 9.52 1.00 7.28
C GLY A 50 8.30 1.44 8.08
N VAL A 51 7.13 1.11 7.55
CA VAL A 51 5.83 1.29 8.22
C VAL A 51 5.04 -0.02 8.14
N LEU A 52 4.30 -0.31 9.19
CA LEU A 52 3.40 -1.45 9.27
C LEU A 52 1.97 -0.92 9.25
N ILE A 53 1.18 -1.38 8.29
CA ILE A 53 -0.23 -1.02 8.15
C ILE A 53 -1.07 -2.21 8.61
N LYS A 54 -1.99 -1.98 9.54
CA LYS A 54 -2.88 -3.01 10.10
C LYS A 54 -4.32 -2.52 10.13
N ASP A 55 -5.26 -3.46 10.18
CA ASP A 55 -6.66 -3.13 10.43
C ASP A 55 -6.87 -2.38 11.75
N TRP A 56 -7.78 -1.41 11.71
CA TRP A 56 -8.13 -0.62 12.88
C TRP A 56 -9.13 -1.39 13.76
N LYS A 57 -8.74 -1.71 15.00
CA LYS A 57 -9.54 -2.48 15.98
C LYS A 57 -9.86 -3.92 15.54
N ALA A 58 -8.83 -4.71 15.25
CA ALA A 58 -8.96 -6.16 15.46
C ALA A 58 -9.18 -6.45 16.95
#